data_AF-D3AWB2-F1
#
_entry.id   AF-D3AWB2-F1
#
_cell.length_a   1.000
_cell.length_b   1.000
_cell.length_c   1.000
_cell.angle_alpha   90.00
_cell.angle_beta   90.00
_cell.angle_gamma   90.00
#
_symmetry.space_group_name_H-M   'P 1'
#
loop_
_entity.id
_entity.type
_entity.pdbx_description
1 polymer ?
#
loop_
_entity_poly.entity_id
_entity_poly.type
_entity_poly.pdbx_seq_one_letter_code
_entity_poly.pdbx_strand_id
1 'polypeptide(L)'
;MTSSPLQDHISVHIRVTGGWTKSLFDYLSRKQTNDALDLEVGAKDIEINIDGPFGSSSQYALKEKQIILVGAGIGVAPMASLLQDIKLKKDSLKNRASGNYGASNEKAMDIGNLEKVHFFWLNRDPNCFQWFEELLMEIARTGNDTPKISVHTFTTQCIPKNDARTFMLWNGLEKMFKHQGLDPTTNLPFKTHWGRPNWDAIFDYYSNKYPGEILVYNHYL
;
A
#
# COMPACT_ATOMS: atom_id res chain seq x y z
N MET A 1 7.21 5.93 -8.34
CA MET A 1 5.99 5.53 -9.08
C MET A 1 5.10 4.74 -8.16
N THR A 2 3.78 4.89 -8.29
CA THR A 2 2.78 4.11 -7.53
C THR A 2 2.14 3.01 -8.35
N SER A 3 2.24 3.05 -9.68
CA SER A 3 1.76 1.99 -10.58
C SER A 3 2.73 0.81 -10.60
N SER A 4 2.20 -0.39 -10.82
CA SER A 4 3.00 -1.57 -11.13
C SER A 4 3.63 -1.46 -12.54
N PRO A 5 4.83 -2.02 -12.75
CA PRO A 5 5.42 -2.15 -14.10
C PRO A 5 4.57 -2.95 -15.10
N LEU A 6 3.57 -3.71 -14.63
CA LEU A 6 2.67 -4.50 -15.48
C LEU A 6 1.47 -3.69 -15.98
N GLN A 7 1.29 -2.45 -15.53
CA GLN A 7 0.22 -1.57 -15.99
C GLN A 7 0.61 -0.85 -17.28
N ASP A 8 -0.40 -0.47 -18.06
CA ASP A 8 -0.29 0.30 -19.31
C ASP A 8 -0.13 1.81 -19.09
N HIS A 9 -0.20 2.27 -17.84
CA HIS A 9 -0.08 3.67 -17.45
C HIS A 9 0.92 3.84 -16.29
N ILE A 10 1.44 5.06 -16.16
CA ILE A 10 2.26 5.47 -15.02
C ILE A 10 1.39 6.28 -14.08
N SER A 11 1.31 5.86 -12.81
CA SER A 11 0.69 6.64 -11.74
C SER A 11 1.74 7.19 -10.78
N VAL A 12 1.53 8.44 -10.35
CA VAL A 12 2.37 9.14 -9.36
C VAL A 12 1.47 9.85 -8.37
N HIS A 13 1.69 9.61 -7.08
CA HIS A 13 1.05 10.36 -5.99
C HIS A 13 2.03 11.42 -5.48
N ILE A 14 1.66 12.69 -5.63
CA ILE A 14 2.50 13.83 -5.24
C ILE A 14 1.88 14.50 -4.02
N ARG A 15 2.61 14.51 -2.90
CA ARG A 15 2.20 15.28 -1.72
C ARG A 15 2.52 16.76 -1.91
N VAL A 16 1.55 17.63 -1.60
CA VAL A 16 1.76 19.08 -1.63
C VAL A 16 2.57 19.52 -0.40
N THR A 17 3.85 19.85 -0.59
CA THR A 17 4.77 20.21 0.51
C THR A 17 5.62 21.46 0.25
N GLY A 18 5.65 21.98 -0.98
CA GLY A 18 6.43 23.16 -1.35
C GLY A 18 5.84 23.94 -2.52
N GLY A 19 6.53 25.03 -2.90
CA GLY A 19 6.07 25.98 -3.92
C GLY A 19 5.72 25.30 -5.25
N TRP A 20 6.64 24.50 -5.79
CA TRP A 20 6.42 23.76 -7.04
C TRP A 20 5.22 22.80 -6.96
N THR A 21 5.15 21.96 -5.91
CA THR A 21 4.03 21.00 -5.75
C THR A 21 2.69 21.70 -5.55
N LYS A 22 2.69 22.88 -4.91
CA LYS A 22 1.48 23.68 -4.72
C LYS A 22 1.05 24.32 -6.04
N SER A 23 1.97 24.90 -6.79
CA SER A 23 1.68 25.45 -8.12
C SER A 23 1.16 24.38 -9.08
N LEU A 24 1.72 23.17 -9.04
CA LEU A 24 1.23 22.03 -9.82
C LEU A 24 -0.20 21.66 -9.40
N PHE A 25 -0.46 21.53 -8.09
CA PHE A 25 -1.80 21.26 -7.58
C PHE A 25 -2.81 22.33 -8.03
N ASP A 26 -2.50 23.61 -7.80
CA ASP A 26 -3.36 24.74 -8.18
C ASP A 26 -3.58 24.81 -9.70
N TYR A 27 -2.58 24.43 -10.51
CA TYR A 27 -2.72 24.35 -11.97
C TYR A 27 -3.69 23.24 -12.38
N LEU A 28 -3.52 22.03 -11.83
CA LEU A 28 -4.39 20.88 -12.13
C LEU A 28 -5.83 21.11 -11.64
N SER A 29 -6.00 21.64 -10.44
CA SER A 29 -7.33 21.95 -9.88
C SER A 29 -8.08 23.00 -10.70
N ARG A 30 -7.39 24.01 -11.24
CA ARG A 30 -8.02 25.01 -12.11
C ARG A 30 -8.44 24.46 -13.47
N LYS A 31 -7.69 23.52 -14.04
CA LYS A 31 -8.11 22.83 -15.25
C LYS A 31 -9.35 21.97 -14.98
N GLN A 32 -9.39 21.26 -13.85
CA GLN A 32 -10.53 20.43 -13.42
C GLN A 32 -11.86 21.19 -13.30
N THR A 33 -11.84 22.48 -12.95
CA THR A 33 -13.05 23.29 -12.76
C THR A 33 -13.59 23.96 -14.03
N ASN A 34 -12.74 24.17 -15.04
CA ASN A 34 -13.09 24.99 -16.22
C ASN A 34 -13.56 24.18 -17.42
N ASP A 35 -13.03 22.98 -17.60
CA ASP A 35 -13.60 21.98 -18.48
C ASP A 35 -14.33 20.99 -17.58
N ALA A 36 -15.52 20.53 -17.95
CA ALA A 36 -16.09 19.30 -17.41
C ALA A 36 -15.20 18.13 -17.84
N LEU A 37 -13.98 18.09 -17.29
CA LEU A 37 -13.03 17.01 -17.42
C LEU A 37 -13.68 15.85 -16.69
N ASP A 38 -14.31 14.96 -17.47
CA ASP A 38 -14.33 13.56 -17.12
C ASP A 38 -12.87 13.19 -16.82
N LEU A 39 -12.54 13.10 -15.54
CA LEU A 39 -11.20 12.73 -15.06
C LEU A 39 -10.74 11.39 -15.64
N GLU A 40 -11.67 10.58 -16.17
CA GLU A 40 -11.41 9.35 -16.91
C GLU A 40 -10.84 9.56 -18.32
N VAL A 41 -11.12 10.70 -18.98
CA VAL A 41 -10.70 10.97 -20.37
C VAL A 41 -9.37 11.75 -20.44
N GLY A 42 -8.88 12.22 -19.29
CA GLY A 42 -7.59 12.89 -19.15
C GLY A 42 -7.60 14.34 -19.60
N ALA A 43 -6.80 15.17 -18.92
CA ALA A 43 -6.54 16.53 -19.36
C ALA A 43 -5.81 16.48 -20.70
N LYS A 44 -6.54 16.68 -21.80
CA LYS A 44 -5.91 17.01 -23.09
C LYS A 44 -5.01 18.23 -22.84
N ASP A 45 -3.77 18.14 -23.30
CA ASP A 45 -2.76 19.22 -23.27
C ASP A 45 -2.03 19.43 -21.93
N ILE A 46 -1.53 18.36 -21.29
CA ILE A 46 -0.44 18.46 -20.32
C ILE A 46 0.74 17.64 -20.83
N GLU A 47 1.81 18.33 -21.20
CA GLU A 47 3.08 17.70 -21.55
C GLU A 47 3.90 17.45 -20.27
N ILE A 48 4.33 16.21 -20.07
CA ILE A 48 5.10 15.80 -18.89
C ILE A 48 6.38 15.14 -19.37
N ASN A 49 7.52 15.70 -18.94
CA ASN A 49 8.82 15.08 -19.14
C ASN A 49 9.09 14.11 -17.99
N ILE A 50 9.46 12.88 -18.35
CA ILE A 50 9.77 11.81 -17.40
C ILE A 50 11.24 11.44 -17.56
N ASP A 51 11.99 11.50 -16.46
CA ASP A 51 13.37 11.03 -16.38
C ASP A 51 13.43 9.82 -15.43
N GLY A 52 13.89 8.67 -15.94
CA GLY A 52 13.91 7.40 -15.21
C GLY A 52 13.77 6.15 -16.10
N PRO A 53 13.61 4.94 -15.50
CA PRO A 53 13.49 4.70 -14.06
C PRO A 53 14.83 4.68 -13.33
N PHE A 54 14.86 5.22 -12.11
CA PHE A 54 15.95 5.02 -11.16
C PHE A 54 15.63 3.79 -10.30
N GLY A 55 16.44 2.74 -10.44
CA GLY A 55 16.21 1.45 -9.79
C GLY A 55 16.15 1.54 -8.25
N SER A 56 15.30 0.70 -7.66
CA SER A 56 15.13 0.55 -6.21
C SER A 56 15.57 -0.85 -5.79
N SER A 57 16.23 -0.98 -4.63
CA SER A 57 16.61 -2.27 -4.04
C SER A 57 15.41 -3.14 -3.65
N SER A 58 14.19 -2.59 -3.65
CA SER A 58 12.94 -3.33 -3.38
C SER A 58 12.69 -4.52 -4.31
N GLN A 59 13.25 -4.53 -5.53
CA GLN A 59 13.06 -5.64 -6.47
C GLN A 59 13.67 -6.97 -5.96
N TYR A 60 14.71 -6.90 -5.13
CA TYR A 60 15.31 -8.09 -4.52
C TYR A 60 14.41 -8.69 -3.44
N ALA A 61 13.50 -7.92 -2.85
CA ALA A 61 12.60 -8.41 -1.81
C ALA A 61 11.66 -9.51 -2.30
N LEU A 62 11.25 -9.47 -3.57
CA LEU A 62 10.34 -10.48 -4.14
C LEU A 62 10.95 -11.89 -4.26
N LYS A 63 12.28 -12.04 -4.06
CA LYS A 63 12.95 -13.35 -4.12
C LYS A 63 12.80 -14.14 -2.82
N GLU A 64 12.38 -13.48 -1.74
CA GLU A 64 12.28 -14.06 -0.41
C GLU A 64 10.91 -14.67 -0.19
N LYS A 65 10.84 -15.72 0.63
CA LYS A 65 9.56 -16.36 0.96
C LYS A 65 8.66 -15.46 1.80
N GLN A 66 9.26 -14.77 2.77
CA GLN A 66 8.56 -13.89 3.70
C GLN A 66 9.17 -12.49 3.64
N ILE A 67 8.33 -11.48 3.41
CA ILE A 67 8.79 -10.08 3.39
C ILE A 67 8.03 -9.23 4.39
N ILE A 68 8.74 -8.32 5.03
CA ILE A 68 8.17 -7.23 5.82
C ILE A 68 8.43 -5.93 5.08
N LEU A 69 7.36 -5.27 4.64
CA LEU A 69 7.38 -3.98 3.98
C LEU A 69 6.93 -2.90 4.96
N VAL A 70 7.74 -1.86 5.17
CA VAL A 70 7.38 -0.74 6.04
C VAL A 70 7.38 0.56 5.26
N GLY A 71 6.21 1.17 5.11
CA GLY A 71 6.03 2.49 4.52
C GLY A 71 5.56 3.50 5.57
N ALA A 72 6.10 4.72 5.53
CA ALA A 72 5.65 5.83 6.37
C ALA A 72 5.29 7.05 5.51
N GLY A 73 4.12 7.66 5.74
CA GLY A 73 3.70 8.83 4.98
C GLY A 73 3.66 8.58 3.46
N ILE A 74 4.23 9.51 2.70
CA ILE A 74 4.35 9.40 1.23
C ILE A 74 5.38 8.34 0.80
N GLY A 75 6.29 7.94 1.71
CA GLY A 75 7.27 6.88 1.48
C GLY A 75 6.66 5.49 1.24
N VAL A 76 5.33 5.37 1.35
CA VAL A 76 4.56 4.16 1.00
C VAL A 76 4.45 3.91 -0.50
N ALA A 77 4.61 4.95 -1.33
CA ALA A 77 4.40 4.87 -2.78
C ALA A 77 5.10 3.68 -3.49
N PRO A 78 6.39 3.39 -3.25
CA PRO A 78 7.03 2.23 -3.86
C PRO A 78 6.48 0.90 -3.33
N MET A 79 5.99 0.82 -2.09
CA MET A 79 5.32 -0.37 -1.57
C MET A 79 3.96 -0.58 -2.23
N ALA A 80 3.21 0.48 -2.52
CA ALA A 80 1.95 0.36 -3.25
C ALA A 80 2.16 -0.23 -4.65
N SER A 81 3.16 0.26 -5.38
CA SER A 81 3.58 -0.31 -6.68
C SER A 81 3.95 -1.79 -6.57
N LEU A 82 4.69 -2.16 -5.52
CA LEU A 82 5.09 -3.56 -5.26
C LEU A 82 3.89 -4.45 -4.93
N LEU A 83 2.96 -4.00 -4.09
CA LEU A 83 1.75 -4.74 -3.75
C LEU A 83 0.85 -4.96 -4.97
N GLN A 84 0.75 -3.95 -5.84
CA GLN A 84 0.01 -4.05 -7.09
C GLN A 84 0.67 -5.02 -8.07
N ASP A 85 2.00 -5.01 -8.17
CA ASP A 85 2.75 -5.99 -8.98
C ASP A 85 2.50 -7.42 -8.51
N ILE A 86 2.55 -7.65 -7.19
CA ILE A 86 2.23 -8.96 -6.59
C ILE A 86 0.79 -9.37 -6.93
N LYS A 87 -0.19 -8.45 -6.80
CA LYS A 87 -1.59 -8.75 -7.12
C LYS A 87 -1.77 -9.14 -8.59
N LEU A 88 -1.21 -8.37 -9.53
CA LEU A 88 -1.32 -8.64 -10.96
C LEU A 88 -0.69 -9.98 -11.35
N LYS A 89 0.50 -10.29 -10.81
CA LYS A 89 1.15 -11.60 -11.01
C LYS A 89 0.28 -12.74 -10.48
N LYS A 90 -0.30 -12.57 -9.29
CA LYS A 90 -1.18 -13.57 -8.66
C LYS A 90 -2.44 -13.83 -9.51
N ASP A 91 -3.09 -12.78 -9.98
CA ASP A 91 -4.29 -12.90 -10.84
C ASP A 91 -3.96 -13.61 -12.15
N SER A 92 -2.80 -13.32 -12.74
CA SER A 92 -2.35 -13.99 -13.96
C SER A 92 -2.15 -15.51 -13.76
N LEU A 93 -1.58 -15.92 -12.63
CA LEU A 93 -1.37 -17.34 -12.29
C LEU A 93 -2.70 -18.07 -12.07
N LYS A 94 -3.68 -17.43 -11.43
CA LYS A 94 -5.03 -18.00 -11.27
C LYS A 94 -5.72 -18.20 -12.62
N ASN A 95 -5.70 -17.18 -13.48
CA ASN A 95 -6.34 -17.26 -14.78
C ASN A 95 -5.72 -18.33 -15.69
N ARG A 96 -4.40 -18.58 -15.55
CA ARG A 96 -3.73 -19.72 -16.17
C ARG A 96 -4.25 -21.06 -15.66
N ALA A 97 -4.35 -21.23 -14.34
CA ALA A 97 -4.90 -22.44 -13.74
C ALA A 97 -6.36 -22.71 -14.15
N SER A 98 -7.12 -21.65 -14.46
CA SER A 98 -8.49 -21.72 -14.96
C SER A 98 -8.61 -21.89 -16.49
N GLY A 99 -7.49 -22.02 -17.22
CA GLY A 99 -7.51 -22.31 -18.67
C GLY A 99 -7.87 -21.14 -19.59
N ASN A 100 -7.88 -19.90 -19.08
CA ASN A 100 -8.41 -18.72 -19.77
C ASN A 100 -7.33 -17.79 -20.37
N TYR A 101 -6.16 -18.28 -20.80
CA TYR A 101 -5.05 -17.41 -21.23
C TYR A 101 -4.49 -17.64 -22.63
N GLY A 102 -4.38 -16.53 -23.37
CA GLY A 102 -3.53 -16.38 -24.55
C GLY A 102 -2.08 -16.05 -24.17
N ALA A 103 -1.15 -16.34 -25.09
CA ALA A 103 0.30 -16.25 -24.91
C ALA A 103 0.77 -14.85 -24.49
N SER A 104 1.12 -14.68 -23.21
CA SER A 104 1.78 -13.48 -22.69
C SER A 104 3.05 -13.87 -21.94
N ASN A 105 4.04 -12.97 -21.95
CA ASN A 105 5.43 -13.16 -21.52
C ASN A 105 5.56 -13.86 -20.15
N GLU A 106 5.90 -15.15 -20.17
CA GLU A 106 5.84 -16.05 -19.00
C GLU A 106 6.80 -15.67 -17.87
N LYS A 107 7.95 -15.08 -18.21
CA LYS A 107 9.02 -14.78 -17.25
C LYS A 107 8.77 -13.49 -16.44
N ALA A 108 7.99 -12.56 -16.98
CA ALA A 108 7.65 -11.30 -16.30
C ALA A 108 6.54 -11.47 -15.24
N MET A 109 5.82 -12.59 -15.29
CA MET A 109 4.65 -12.88 -14.44
C MET A 109 4.95 -13.85 -13.29
N ASP A 110 6.21 -14.22 -13.09
CA ASP A 110 6.62 -15.08 -11.98
C ASP A 110 6.63 -14.30 -10.65
N ILE A 111 6.02 -14.91 -9.63
CA ILE A 111 5.99 -14.42 -8.24
C ILE A 111 7.13 -15.02 -7.42
N GLY A 112 7.86 -16.00 -7.98
CA GLY A 112 8.94 -16.70 -7.31
C GLY A 112 8.44 -17.52 -6.12
N ASN A 113 9.26 -17.58 -5.07
CA ASN A 113 8.96 -18.34 -3.84
C ASN A 113 8.20 -17.49 -2.81
N LEU A 114 7.69 -16.32 -3.19
CA LEU A 114 7.01 -15.42 -2.24
C LEU A 114 5.73 -16.09 -1.72
N GLU A 115 5.66 -16.29 -0.42
CA GLU A 115 4.52 -16.91 0.26
C GLU A 115 3.74 -15.91 1.10
N LYS A 116 4.42 -14.91 1.66
CA LYS A 116 3.83 -13.98 2.63
C LYS A 116 4.41 -12.59 2.55
N VAL A 117 3.51 -11.62 2.60
CA VAL A 117 3.85 -10.19 2.74
C VAL A 117 3.22 -9.67 4.02
N HIS A 118 4.01 -9.02 4.86
CA HIS A 118 3.54 -8.22 5.99
C HIS A 118 3.80 -6.76 5.68
N PHE A 119 2.74 -6.00 5.40
CA PHE A 119 2.81 -4.60 5.04
C PHE A 119 2.41 -3.73 6.22
N PHE A 120 3.34 -2.93 6.70
CA PHE A 120 3.17 -1.95 7.76
C PHE A 120 3.10 -0.55 7.14
N TRP A 121 1.97 0.12 7.30
CA TRP A 121 1.79 1.49 6.83
C TRP A 121 1.54 2.45 7.98
N LEU A 122 2.49 3.35 8.20
CA LEU A 122 2.45 4.33 9.29
C LEU A 122 2.07 5.69 8.73
N ASN A 123 1.05 6.32 9.32
CA ASN A 123 0.70 7.72 9.02
C ASN A 123 0.48 8.49 10.31
N ARG A 124 0.62 9.82 10.27
CA ARG A 124 0.14 10.68 11.36
C ARG A 124 -1.36 10.90 11.25
N ASP A 125 -1.83 11.20 10.04
CA ASP A 125 -3.24 11.43 9.76
C ASP A 125 -3.89 10.14 9.23
N PRO A 126 -4.96 9.63 9.86
CA PRO A 126 -5.65 8.43 9.39
C PRO A 126 -6.27 8.60 7.99
N ASN A 127 -6.58 9.84 7.57
CA ASN A 127 -7.12 10.10 6.23
C ASN A 127 -6.12 9.73 5.12
N CYS A 128 -4.81 9.70 5.42
CA CYS A 128 -3.80 9.27 4.45
C CYS A 128 -3.99 7.82 4.00
N PHE A 129 -4.67 6.97 4.77
CA PHE A 129 -4.94 5.58 4.38
C PHE A 129 -5.87 5.47 3.16
N GLN A 130 -6.68 6.52 2.89
CA GLN A 130 -7.56 6.56 1.72
C GLN A 130 -6.79 6.58 0.40
N TRP A 131 -5.53 7.04 0.38
CA TRP A 131 -4.73 7.12 -0.85
C TRP A 131 -4.57 5.79 -1.58
N PHE A 132 -4.60 4.68 -0.85
CA PHE A 132 -4.52 3.33 -1.42
C PHE A 132 -5.68 2.45 -0.98
N GLU A 133 -6.84 3.05 -0.65
CA GLU A 133 -8.02 2.31 -0.17
C GLU A 133 -8.44 1.22 -1.17
N GLU A 134 -8.55 1.57 -2.45
CA GLU A 134 -8.94 0.62 -3.50
C GLU A 134 -7.97 -0.56 -3.59
N LEU A 135 -6.66 -0.29 -3.67
CA LEU A 135 -5.62 -1.32 -3.70
C LEU A 135 -5.70 -2.23 -2.47
N LEU A 136 -5.86 -1.65 -1.28
CA LEU A 136 -5.98 -2.40 -0.03
C LEU A 136 -7.24 -3.27 -0.01
N MET A 137 -8.38 -2.76 -0.50
CA MET A 137 -9.62 -3.51 -0.63
C MET A 137 -9.48 -4.68 -1.62
N GLU A 138 -8.83 -4.47 -2.76
CA GLU A 138 -8.55 -5.55 -3.72
C GLU A 138 -7.68 -6.65 -3.11
N ILE A 139 -6.64 -6.26 -2.38
CA ILE A 139 -5.75 -7.20 -1.66
C ILE A 139 -6.53 -7.99 -0.62
N ALA A 140 -7.44 -7.34 0.11
CA ALA A 140 -8.28 -8.01 1.11
C ALA A 140 -9.20 -9.07 0.47
N ARG A 141 -9.77 -8.76 -0.70
CA ARG A 141 -10.63 -9.68 -1.46
C ARG A 141 -9.90 -10.92 -1.96
N THR A 142 -8.58 -10.83 -2.15
CA THR A 142 -7.78 -11.98 -2.56
C THR A 142 -7.61 -13.01 -1.43
N GLY A 143 -8.05 -12.71 -0.21
CA GLY A 143 -8.21 -13.68 0.87
C GLY A 143 -6.93 -14.41 1.25
N ASN A 144 -6.97 -15.76 1.20
CA ASN A 144 -5.90 -16.62 1.69
C ASN A 144 -4.99 -17.19 0.58
N ASP A 145 -5.21 -16.87 -0.70
CA ASP A 145 -4.31 -17.43 -1.71
C ASP A 145 -2.91 -16.82 -1.64
N THR A 146 -1.94 -17.63 -2.03
CA THR A 146 -0.52 -17.32 -1.98
C THR A 146 -0.11 -16.35 -3.11
N PRO A 147 0.75 -15.35 -2.85
CA PRO A 147 1.24 -14.93 -1.53
C PRO A 147 0.15 -14.26 -0.69
N LYS A 148 0.11 -14.61 0.59
CA LYS A 148 -0.86 -14.02 1.53
C LYS A 148 -0.36 -12.65 1.99
N ILE A 149 -1.13 -11.61 1.77
CA ILE A 149 -0.78 -10.25 2.18
C ILE A 149 -1.51 -9.90 3.49
N SER A 150 -0.74 -9.51 4.51
CA SER A 150 -1.25 -9.00 5.78
C SER A 150 -0.94 -7.52 5.87
N VAL A 151 -1.95 -6.70 6.10
CA VAL A 151 -1.81 -5.24 6.19
C VAL A 151 -2.01 -4.80 7.64
N HIS A 152 -1.10 -3.94 8.11
CA HIS A 152 -1.09 -3.37 9.43
C HIS A 152 -0.96 -1.85 9.31
N THR A 153 -2.03 -1.12 9.57
CA THR A 153 -2.03 0.35 9.55
C THR A 153 -1.75 0.90 10.94
N PHE A 154 -0.96 1.97 11.05
CA PHE A 154 -0.62 2.62 12.30
C PHE A 154 -0.81 4.14 12.22
N THR A 155 -1.73 4.67 13.04
CA THR A 155 -1.93 6.10 13.23
C THR A 155 -1.04 6.60 14.37
N THR A 156 0.03 7.29 14.02
CA THR A 156 1.09 7.76 14.94
C THR A 156 0.79 9.10 15.62
N GLN A 157 -0.38 9.69 15.39
CA GLN A 157 -0.82 10.88 16.12
C GLN A 157 -0.85 10.58 17.62
N CYS A 158 -0.36 11.53 18.41
CA CYS A 158 -0.32 11.38 19.86
C CYS A 158 -1.73 11.48 20.42
N ILE A 159 -2.26 10.38 20.94
CA ILE A 159 -3.38 10.42 21.87
C ILE A 159 -2.78 10.33 23.29
N PRO A 160 -3.13 11.23 24.23
CA PRO A 160 -2.62 11.18 25.59
C PRO A 160 -2.86 9.80 26.21
N LYS A 161 -1.77 9.11 26.59
CA LYS A 161 -1.85 7.74 27.15
C LYS A 161 -2.50 7.66 28.54
N ASN A 162 -2.72 8.81 29.20
CA ASN A 162 -3.21 8.92 30.57
C ASN A 162 -4.66 9.43 30.67
N ASP A 163 -5.45 9.25 29.62
CA ASP A 163 -6.85 9.65 29.59
C ASP A 163 -7.77 8.42 29.51
N ALA A 164 -8.70 8.30 30.45
CA ALA A 164 -9.71 7.25 30.44
C ALA A 164 -10.54 7.24 29.14
N ARG A 165 -10.71 8.41 28.51
CA ARG A 165 -11.37 8.56 27.21
C ARG A 165 -10.60 7.84 26.10
N THR A 166 -9.28 7.87 26.13
CA THR A 166 -8.41 7.17 25.17
C THR A 166 -8.54 5.67 25.32
N PHE A 167 -8.50 5.17 26.55
CA PHE A 167 -8.73 3.75 26.81
C PHE A 167 -10.12 3.30 26.35
N MET A 168 -11.16 4.08 26.65
CA MET A 168 -12.53 3.78 26.23
C MET A 168 -12.68 3.79 24.70
N LEU A 169 -12.08 4.78 24.03
CA LEU A 169 -12.05 4.87 22.57
C LEU A 169 -11.39 3.62 21.96
N TRP A 170 -10.23 3.21 22.48
CA TRP A 170 -9.50 2.05 21.96
C TRP A 170 -10.30 0.74 22.09
N ASN A 171 -10.87 0.49 23.27
CA ASN A 171 -11.71 -0.69 23.48
C ASN A 171 -12.98 -0.63 22.63
N GLY A 172 -13.56 0.56 22.44
CA GLY A 172 -14.70 0.78 21.55
C GLY A 172 -14.37 0.45 20.09
N LEU A 173 -13.28 1.01 19.56
CA LEU A 173 -12.80 0.75 18.20
C LEU A 173 -12.50 -0.74 17.98
N GLU A 174 -11.84 -1.39 18.95
CA GLU A 174 -11.56 -2.83 18.85
C GLU A 174 -12.84 -3.68 18.84
N LYS A 175 -13.81 -3.33 19.68
CA LYS A 175 -15.09 -4.04 19.73
C LYS A 175 -15.87 -3.86 18.43
N MET A 176 -15.89 -2.65 17.86
CA MET A 176 -16.55 -2.38 16.58
C MET A 176 -15.87 -3.14 15.43
N PHE A 177 -14.53 -3.14 15.36
CA PHE A 177 -13.80 -3.92 14.36
C PHE A 177 -14.13 -5.42 14.44
N LYS A 178 -14.13 -6.01 15.64
CA LYS A 178 -14.48 -7.43 15.84
C LYS A 178 -15.92 -7.75 15.41
N HIS A 179 -16.84 -6.79 15.52
CA HIS A 179 -18.24 -7.00 15.18
C HIS A 179 -18.52 -6.79 13.68
N GLN A 180 -17.89 -5.80 13.05
CA GLN A 180 -18.18 -5.41 11.67
C GLN A 180 -17.18 -5.98 10.66
N GLY A 181 -15.99 -6.40 11.11
CA GLY A 181 -14.89 -6.83 10.24
C GLY A 181 -14.23 -5.68 9.47
N LEU A 182 -14.68 -4.44 9.69
CA LEU A 182 -14.17 -3.22 9.08
C LEU A 182 -13.67 -2.28 10.17
N ASP A 183 -12.57 -1.60 9.89
CA ASP A 183 -12.00 -0.61 10.78
C ASP A 183 -12.91 0.63 10.83
N PRO A 184 -13.38 1.06 12.00
CA PRO A 184 -14.33 2.18 12.09
C PRO A 184 -13.75 3.52 11.65
N THR A 185 -12.43 3.63 11.50
CA THR A 185 -11.74 4.89 11.21
C THR A 185 -11.34 5.00 9.74
N THR A 186 -11.02 3.89 9.10
CA THR A 186 -10.61 3.85 7.68
C THR A 186 -11.60 3.14 6.78
N ASN A 187 -12.61 2.45 7.33
CA ASN A 187 -13.54 1.57 6.61
C ASN A 187 -12.86 0.41 5.84
N LEU A 188 -11.61 0.11 6.18
CA LEU A 188 -10.84 -0.98 5.58
C LEU A 188 -11.01 -2.28 6.37
N PRO A 189 -10.88 -3.46 5.74
CA PRO A 189 -10.92 -4.77 6.40
C PRO A 189 -9.63 -5.10 7.18
N PHE A 190 -8.84 -4.09 7.53
CA PHE A 190 -7.58 -4.21 8.23
C PHE A 190 -7.62 -3.34 9.49
N LYS A 191 -7.19 -3.91 10.62
CA LYS A 191 -7.17 -3.20 11.90
C LYS A 191 -6.16 -2.05 11.85
N THR A 192 -6.62 -0.85 12.17
CA THR A 192 -5.75 0.31 12.41
C THR A 192 -5.32 0.36 13.87
N HIS A 193 -4.01 0.35 14.08
CA HIS A 193 -3.38 0.49 15.38
C HIS A 193 -3.11 1.97 15.68
N TRP A 194 -3.30 2.39 16.92
CA TRP A 194 -3.03 3.75 17.35
C TRP A 194 -1.74 3.81 18.16
N GLY A 195 -0.87 4.78 17.83
CA GLY A 195 0.47 4.91 18.38
C GLY A 195 1.57 4.39 17.44
N ARG A 196 2.80 4.41 17.95
CA ARG A 196 3.97 3.91 17.21
C ARG A 196 4.08 2.38 17.36
N PRO A 197 4.47 1.64 16.31
CA PRO A 197 4.77 0.22 16.45
C PRO A 197 5.91 0.00 17.45
N ASN A 198 5.80 -1.06 18.25
CA ASN A 198 6.93 -1.59 19.02
C ASN A 198 7.74 -2.50 18.11
N TRP A 199 8.71 -1.93 17.39
CA TRP A 199 9.49 -2.66 16.39
C TRP A 199 10.28 -3.82 16.99
N ASP A 200 10.82 -3.69 18.21
CA ASP A 200 11.55 -4.78 18.87
C ASP A 200 10.64 -5.99 19.05
N ALA A 201 9.44 -5.79 19.64
CA ALA A 201 8.48 -6.88 19.82
C ALA A 201 7.96 -7.45 18.49
N ILE A 202 7.79 -6.61 17.46
CA ILE A 202 7.33 -7.05 16.13
C ILE A 202 8.40 -7.91 15.45
N PHE A 203 9.65 -7.45 15.45
CA PHE A 203 10.75 -8.18 14.84
C PHE A 203 11.09 -9.45 15.63
N ASP A 204 11.03 -9.42 16.96
CA ASP A 204 11.15 -10.62 17.80
C ASP A 204 10.04 -11.64 17.49
N TYR A 205 8.79 -11.19 17.34
CA TYR A 205 7.71 -12.08 16.95
C TYR A 205 7.97 -12.74 15.59
N TYR A 206 8.35 -11.95 14.59
CA TYR A 206 8.55 -12.48 13.25
C TYR A 206 9.79 -13.35 13.13
N SER A 207 10.91 -12.98 13.76
CA SER A 207 12.14 -13.79 13.76
C SER A 207 11.91 -15.17 14.36
N ASN A 208 11.10 -15.27 15.42
CA ASN A 208 10.69 -16.55 15.99
C ASN A 208 9.72 -17.33 15.08
N LYS A 209 8.86 -16.62 14.36
CA LYS A 209 7.87 -17.21 13.47
C LYS A 209 8.48 -17.74 12.16
N TYR A 210 9.50 -17.08 11.64
CA TYR A 210 10.15 -17.39 10.37
C TYR A 210 11.68 -17.45 10.54
N PRO A 211 12.24 -18.52 11.14
CA PRO A 211 13.67 -18.61 11.40
C PRO A 211 14.49 -18.61 10.09
N GLY A 212 15.28 -17.56 9.85
CA GLY A 212 16.21 -17.46 8.72
C GLY A 212 15.63 -17.10 7.35
N GLU A 213 14.35 -16.70 7.27
CA GLU A 213 13.64 -16.46 5.99
C GLU A 213 12.98 -15.08 5.87
N ILE A 214 13.46 -14.07 6.62
CA ILE A 214 12.82 -12.74 6.68
C ILE A 214 13.74 -11.69 6.07
N LEU A 215 13.23 -11.00 5.05
CA LEU A 215 13.78 -9.72 4.62
C LEU A 215 12.88 -8.57 5.06
N VAL A 216 13.48 -7.61 5.74
CA VAL A 216 12.84 -6.34 6.11
C VAL A 216 13.24 -5.28 5.10
N TYR A 217 12.26 -4.73 4.40
CA TYR A 217 12.46 -3.60 3.50
C TYR A 217 11.80 -2.34 4.07
N ASN A 218 12.63 -1.35 4.39
CA ASN A 218 12.20 -0.05 4.91
C ASN A 218 12.49 1.04 3.88
N HIS A 219 11.51 1.90 3.63
CA HIS A 219 11.75 3.16 2.94
C HIS A 219 11.17 4.31 3.75
N TYR A 220 12.05 5.20 4.19
CA TYR A 220 11.71 6.44 4.88
C TYR A 220 12.00 7.60 3.92
N LEU A 221 11.00 8.45 3.69
CA LEU A 221 11.13 9.77 3.07
C LEU A 221 10.52 10.82 4.01
#